data_AF-R8CIK2-F1
#
_entry.id   AF-R8CIK2-F1
#
_cell.length_a   1.000
_cell.length_b   1.000
_cell.length_c   1.000
_cell.angle_alpha   90.00
_cell.angle_beta   90.00
_cell.angle_gamma   90.00
#
_symmetry.space_group_name_H-M   'P 1'
#
loop_
_entity.id
_entity.type
_entity.pdbx_description
1 polymer ?
#
loop_
_entity_poly.entity_id
_entity_poly.type
_entity_poly.pdbx_seq_one_letter_code
_entity_poly.pdbx_strand_id
1 'polypeptide(L)'
;MSDYFEKYKRRAGEPFGRRLRTNADDFYHRKLMESSNAQIIHIDGEEHQARVAKGNRIEDLEALFLPNTKLPLGGVVELNDDSTWLIFNTQKVGILPKALLKRANYDLEWEKNGIKYKQPAKVQVYYTLDMYDIEAKTKMDMDVPKGGMFAYMQINDDTRTLEIDDTFVIQGQRYEISGMDNITHTIEGIGLCKYTLDIVVNAPDKETENKEQDENKGGWWN
;
A
#
# COMPACT_ATOMS: atom_id res chain seq x y z
N MET A 1 15.43 -43.88 7.70
CA MET A 1 14.42 -44.96 7.54
C MET A 1 13.60 -45.23 8.81
N SER A 2 14.17 -45.14 10.01
CA SER A 2 13.45 -45.31 11.30
C SER A 2 12.28 -44.33 11.50
N ASP A 3 12.49 -43.05 11.17
CA ASP A 3 11.51 -41.97 11.39
C ASP A 3 10.22 -42.09 10.54
N TYR A 4 10.31 -42.75 9.37
CA TYR A 4 9.14 -42.96 8.49
C TYR A 4 8.15 -43.96 9.07
N PHE A 5 8.64 -45.06 9.65
CA PHE A 5 7.80 -46.12 10.24
C PHE A 5 7.14 -45.66 11.55
N GLU A 6 7.84 -44.87 12.35
CA GLU A 6 7.27 -44.27 13.58
C GLU A 6 6.19 -43.23 13.26
N LYS A 7 6.43 -42.35 12.27
CA LYS A 7 5.39 -41.43 11.77
C LYS A 7 4.19 -42.16 11.20
N TYR A 8 4.40 -43.27 10.49
CA TYR A 8 3.32 -44.10 9.94
C TYR A 8 2.47 -44.76 11.05
N LYS A 9 3.11 -45.38 12.05
CA LYS A 9 2.40 -45.98 13.21
C LYS A 9 1.57 -44.95 13.97
N ARG A 10 2.11 -43.74 14.18
CA ARG A 10 1.41 -42.66 14.88
C ARG A 10 0.20 -42.14 14.08
N ARG A 11 0.30 -42.03 12.75
CA ARG A 11 -0.80 -41.62 11.86
C ARG A 11 -1.88 -42.68 11.67
N ALA A 12 -1.54 -43.96 11.82
CA ALA A 12 -2.50 -45.07 11.66
C ALA A 12 -3.53 -45.13 12.80
N GLY A 13 -3.22 -44.60 13.99
CA GLY A 13 -4.10 -44.56 15.15
C GLY A 13 -5.04 -43.33 15.23
N GLU A 14 -4.94 -42.38 14.31
CA GLU A 14 -5.78 -41.17 14.31
C GLU A 14 -7.10 -41.37 13.57
N PRO A 15 -8.18 -40.66 13.96
CA PRO A 15 -9.45 -40.66 13.22
C PRO A 15 -9.24 -40.30 11.75
N PHE A 16 -9.91 -41.03 10.84
CA PHE A 16 -9.75 -40.92 9.39
C PHE A 16 -9.76 -39.47 8.87
N GLY A 17 -10.65 -38.62 9.40
CA GLY A 17 -10.75 -37.21 9.02
C GLY A 17 -9.51 -36.36 9.37
N ARG A 18 -8.85 -36.61 10.51
CA ARG A 18 -7.60 -35.93 10.87
C ARG A 18 -6.47 -36.36 9.96
N ARG A 19 -6.34 -37.67 9.72
CA ARG A 19 -5.31 -38.22 8.83
C ARG A 19 -5.41 -37.68 7.41
N LEU A 20 -6.63 -37.53 6.88
CA LEU A 20 -6.84 -36.91 5.57
C LEU A 20 -6.39 -35.44 5.53
N ARG A 21 -6.74 -34.65 6.56
CA ARG A 21 -6.31 -33.24 6.65
C ARG A 21 -4.78 -33.13 6.71
N THR A 22 -4.13 -33.87 7.60
CA THR A 22 -2.67 -33.87 7.72
C THR A 22 -1.97 -34.30 6.43
N ASN A 23 -2.49 -35.32 5.74
CA ASN A 23 -1.92 -35.76 4.47
C ASN A 23 -2.09 -34.71 3.36
N ALA A 24 -3.21 -33.98 3.34
CA ALA A 24 -3.44 -32.88 2.42
C ALA A 24 -2.48 -31.72 2.71
N ASP A 25 -2.36 -31.29 3.97
CA ASP A 25 -1.45 -30.21 4.38
C ASP A 25 0.01 -30.55 4.03
N ASP A 26 0.47 -31.78 4.33
CA ASP A 26 1.80 -32.27 3.95
C ASP A 26 2.03 -32.30 2.44
N PHE A 27 0.99 -32.60 1.67
CA PHE A 27 1.06 -32.60 0.20
C PHE A 27 1.24 -31.18 -0.32
N TYR A 28 0.43 -30.23 0.13
CA TYR A 28 0.54 -28.83 -0.28
C TYR A 28 1.85 -28.20 0.19
N HIS A 29 2.31 -28.50 1.40
CA HIS A 29 3.58 -28.02 1.91
C HIS A 29 4.75 -28.49 1.04
N ARG A 30 4.81 -29.78 0.68
CA ARG A 30 5.84 -30.28 -0.23
C ARG A 30 5.74 -29.64 -1.60
N LYS A 31 4.54 -29.53 -2.16
CA LYS A 31 4.33 -28.91 -3.47
C LYS A 31 4.67 -27.44 -3.52
N LEU A 32 4.43 -26.71 -2.44
CA LEU A 32 4.81 -25.31 -2.32
C LEU A 32 6.34 -25.20 -2.28
N MET A 33 7.01 -25.97 -1.42
CA MET A 33 8.48 -25.95 -1.27
C MET A 33 9.26 -26.51 -2.46
N GLU A 34 8.65 -27.37 -3.29
CA GLU A 34 9.23 -27.83 -4.56
C GLU A 34 9.26 -26.73 -5.64
N SER A 35 8.53 -25.62 -5.44
CA SER A 35 8.47 -24.54 -6.43
C SER A 35 9.71 -23.64 -6.37
N SER A 36 10.22 -23.25 -7.53
CA SER A 36 11.37 -22.33 -7.66
C SER A 36 11.17 -20.96 -7.02
N ASN A 37 9.92 -20.54 -6.82
CA ASN A 37 9.59 -19.23 -6.26
C ASN A 37 9.00 -19.34 -4.85
N ALA A 38 9.23 -20.46 -4.18
CA ALA A 38 8.93 -20.61 -2.77
C ALA A 38 9.94 -19.80 -1.96
N GLN A 39 9.43 -18.95 -1.06
CA GLN A 39 10.27 -18.18 -0.15
C GLN A 39 9.53 -17.94 1.16
N ILE A 40 10.30 -17.59 2.19
CA ILE A 40 9.79 -17.05 3.44
C ILE A 40 9.58 -15.56 3.21
N ILE A 41 8.43 -15.06 3.63
CA ILE A 41 8.06 -13.64 3.62
C ILE A 41 7.60 -13.26 5.03
N HIS A 42 7.78 -12.00 5.42
CA HIS A 42 7.32 -11.50 6.70
C HIS A 42 6.06 -10.68 6.49
N ILE A 43 4.96 -10.99 7.20
CA ILE A 43 3.72 -10.20 7.17
C ILE A 43 3.53 -9.63 8.56
N ASP A 44 3.56 -8.29 8.68
CA ASP A 44 3.45 -7.59 9.98
C ASP A 44 4.44 -8.15 11.03
N GLY A 45 5.63 -8.59 10.59
CA GLY A 45 6.67 -9.19 11.42
C GLY A 45 6.56 -10.70 11.65
N GLU A 46 5.47 -11.36 11.22
CA GLU A 46 5.31 -12.81 11.32
C GLU A 46 5.83 -13.54 10.08
N GLU A 47 6.54 -14.66 10.28
CA GLU A 47 7.07 -15.47 9.18
C GLU A 47 6.00 -16.34 8.53
N HIS A 48 5.88 -16.21 7.21
CA HIS A 48 5.00 -17.03 6.39
C HIS A 48 5.76 -17.66 5.23
N GLN A 49 5.44 -18.93 4.95
CA GLN A 49 5.90 -19.59 3.73
C GLN A 49 4.90 -19.33 2.61
N ALA A 50 5.40 -18.78 1.50
CA ALA A 50 4.60 -18.47 0.34
C ALA A 50 5.35 -18.77 -0.96
N ARG A 51 4.58 -19.08 -2.00
CA ARG A 51 5.07 -18.99 -3.37
C ARG A 51 4.75 -17.62 -3.91
N VAL A 52 5.76 -16.88 -4.34
CA VAL A 52 5.58 -15.52 -4.88
C VAL A 52 5.76 -15.53 -6.40
N ALA A 53 4.83 -14.94 -7.12
CA ALA A 53 4.85 -14.83 -8.57
C ALA A 53 4.63 -13.38 -8.99
N LYS A 54 5.09 -13.03 -10.19
CA LYS A 54 4.81 -11.72 -10.78
C LYS A 54 3.32 -11.62 -11.11
N GLY A 55 2.71 -10.50 -10.74
CA GLY A 55 1.35 -10.16 -11.14
C GLY A 55 1.27 -9.60 -12.56
N ASN A 56 0.13 -9.02 -12.90
CA ASN A 56 -0.13 -8.44 -14.23
C ASN A 56 0.69 -7.17 -14.51
N ARG A 57 1.08 -6.44 -13.46
CA ARG A 57 1.89 -5.21 -13.55
C ARG A 57 3.23 -5.43 -12.86
N ILE A 58 4.23 -4.63 -13.24
CA ILE A 58 5.58 -4.70 -12.65
C ILE A 58 5.60 -4.41 -11.14
N GLU A 59 4.61 -3.65 -10.67
CA GLU A 59 4.41 -3.24 -9.28
C GLU A 59 3.46 -4.14 -8.50
N ASP A 60 3.02 -5.25 -9.10
CA ASP A 60 2.10 -6.21 -8.51
C ASP A 60 2.79 -7.57 -8.36
N LEU A 61 2.62 -8.20 -7.20
CA LEU A 61 2.98 -9.60 -6.97
C LEU A 61 1.75 -10.39 -6.54
N GLU A 62 1.81 -11.69 -6.78
CA GLU A 62 0.84 -12.64 -6.27
C GLU A 62 1.54 -13.61 -5.32
N ALA A 63 1.05 -13.71 -4.09
CA ALA A 63 1.57 -14.66 -3.10
C ALA A 63 0.54 -15.75 -2.83
N LEU A 64 0.94 -17.01 -2.95
CA LEU A 64 0.12 -18.18 -2.64
C LEU A 64 0.66 -18.85 -1.37
N PHE A 65 -0.23 -19.09 -0.41
CA PHE A 65 0.13 -19.56 0.93
C PHE A 65 -0.32 -20.99 1.17
N LEU A 66 0.17 -21.58 2.26
CA LEU A 66 -0.31 -22.87 2.75
C LEU A 66 -1.80 -22.83 3.12
N PRO A 67 -2.48 -23.99 3.09
CA PRO A 67 -3.87 -24.08 3.53
C PRO A 67 -4.06 -23.51 4.95
N ASN A 68 -5.23 -22.91 5.19
CA ASN A 68 -5.64 -22.34 6.48
C ASN A 68 -4.82 -21.14 6.99
N THR A 69 -3.81 -20.67 6.25
CA THR A 69 -3.15 -19.39 6.57
C THR A 69 -4.17 -18.26 6.51
N LYS A 70 -4.29 -17.51 7.61
CA LYS A 70 -5.08 -16.28 7.65
C LYS A 70 -4.20 -15.15 7.14
N LEU A 71 -4.71 -14.38 6.19
CA LEU A 71 -3.98 -13.27 5.59
C LEU A 71 -4.62 -11.95 6.04
N PRO A 72 -3.88 -11.07 6.73
CA PRO A 72 -4.39 -9.77 7.11
C PRO A 72 -4.47 -8.87 5.88
N LEU A 73 -5.67 -8.45 5.52
CA LEU A 73 -5.87 -7.46 4.47
C LEU A 73 -5.25 -6.12 4.91
N GLY A 74 -4.53 -5.46 4.02
CA GLY A 74 -3.73 -4.27 4.35
C GLY A 74 -2.42 -4.55 5.06
N GLY A 75 -2.11 -5.82 5.40
CA GLY A 75 -0.84 -6.20 6.03
C GLY A 75 0.38 -5.78 5.23
N VAL A 76 1.44 -5.41 5.93
CA VAL A 76 2.72 -5.03 5.35
C VAL A 76 3.55 -6.29 5.15
N VAL A 77 4.02 -6.50 3.92
CA VAL A 77 4.82 -7.65 3.53
C VAL A 77 6.24 -7.21 3.24
N GLU A 78 7.20 -7.80 3.93
CA GLU A 78 8.62 -7.62 3.68
C GLU A 78 9.17 -8.86 2.98
N LEU A 79 9.86 -8.63 1.87
CA LEU A 79 10.60 -9.65 1.14
C LEU A 79 12.08 -9.55 1.45
N ASN A 80 12.83 -10.62 1.17
CA ASN A 80 14.27 -10.72 1.47
C ASN A 80 15.16 -9.72 0.71
N ASP A 81 14.61 -8.96 -0.24
CA ASP A 81 15.29 -7.92 -1.01
C ASP A 81 15.03 -6.50 -0.47
N ASP A 82 14.66 -6.39 0.81
CA ASP A 82 14.29 -5.16 1.51
C ASP A 82 13.12 -4.41 0.85
N SER A 83 12.34 -5.08 0.01
CA SER A 83 11.19 -4.49 -0.65
C SER A 83 9.93 -4.65 0.19
N THR A 84 9.25 -3.54 0.43
CA THR A 84 7.98 -3.48 1.17
C THR A 84 6.78 -3.50 0.23
N TRP A 85 5.80 -4.32 0.56
CA TRP A 85 4.56 -4.50 -0.19
C TRP A 85 3.36 -4.43 0.74
N LEU A 86 2.19 -4.13 0.18
CA LEU A 86 0.92 -4.12 0.90
C LEU A 86 -0.01 -5.19 0.34
N ILE A 87 -0.67 -5.95 1.23
CA ILE A 87 -1.74 -6.89 0.85
C ILE A 87 -2.97 -6.08 0.46
N PHE A 88 -3.20 -5.91 -0.84
CA PHE A 88 -4.32 -5.13 -1.37
C PHE A 88 -5.60 -5.94 -1.49
N ASN A 89 -5.48 -7.25 -1.70
CA ASN A 89 -6.62 -8.14 -1.83
C ASN A 89 -6.23 -9.56 -1.42
N THR A 90 -7.20 -10.30 -0.89
CA THR A 90 -7.05 -11.71 -0.55
C THR A 90 -8.16 -12.51 -1.23
N GLN A 91 -7.80 -13.61 -1.88
CA GLN A 91 -8.72 -14.52 -2.55
C GLN A 91 -8.46 -15.94 -2.07
N LYS A 92 -9.50 -16.78 -2.01
CA LYS A 92 -9.33 -18.22 -1.81
C LYS A 92 -9.35 -18.93 -3.16
N VAL A 93 -8.25 -19.59 -3.53
CA VAL A 93 -8.16 -20.43 -4.72
C VAL A 93 -8.25 -21.88 -4.27
N GLY A 94 -9.48 -22.42 -4.26
CA GLY A 94 -9.75 -23.70 -3.62
C GLY A 94 -9.52 -23.60 -2.11
N ILE A 95 -8.58 -24.39 -1.58
CA ILE A 95 -8.19 -24.35 -0.15
C ILE A 95 -6.97 -23.46 0.13
N LEU A 96 -6.30 -22.98 -0.92
CA LEU A 96 -5.09 -22.17 -0.79
C LEU A 96 -5.44 -20.68 -0.79
N PRO A 97 -5.04 -19.93 0.24
CA PRO A 97 -5.20 -18.49 0.24
C PRO A 97 -4.17 -17.84 -0.70
N LYS A 98 -4.62 -16.86 -1.46
CA LYS A 98 -3.85 -16.06 -2.41
C LYS A 98 -3.96 -14.58 -2.02
N ALA A 99 -2.84 -13.88 -1.94
CA ALA A 99 -2.79 -12.42 -1.80
C ALA A 99 -2.36 -11.76 -3.11
N LEU A 100 -2.97 -10.62 -3.41
CA LEU A 100 -2.45 -9.63 -4.35
C LEU A 100 -1.67 -8.58 -3.56
N LEU A 101 -0.39 -8.48 -3.84
CA LEU A 101 0.54 -7.55 -3.21
C LEU A 101 0.80 -6.38 -4.16
N LYS A 102 0.77 -5.15 -3.64
CA LYS A 102 1.22 -3.95 -4.37
C LYS A 102 2.44 -3.37 -3.69
N ARG A 103 3.45 -3.00 -4.47
CA ARG A 103 4.70 -2.44 -3.94
C ARG A 103 4.47 -1.09 -3.28
N ALA A 104 4.86 -0.92 -2.02
CA ALA A 104 4.93 0.39 -1.39
C ALA A 104 6.00 1.22 -2.08
N ASN A 105 5.67 2.45 -2.46
CA ASN A 105 6.57 3.32 -3.24
C ASN A 105 6.99 4.58 -2.48
N TYR A 106 6.36 4.86 -1.35
CA TYR A 106 6.73 5.96 -0.47
C TYR A 106 6.54 5.55 0.99
N ASP A 107 7.36 6.13 1.85
CA ASP A 107 7.04 6.21 3.27
C ASP A 107 6.36 7.55 3.50
N LEU A 108 5.14 7.52 4.02
CA LEU A 108 4.42 8.74 4.36
C LEU A 108 4.80 9.17 5.76
N GLU A 109 5.22 10.42 5.86
CA GLU A 109 5.60 11.06 7.11
C GLU A 109 4.56 12.13 7.45
N TRP A 110 4.12 12.12 8.71
CA TRP A 110 3.24 13.13 9.28
C TRP A 110 3.63 13.40 10.74
N GLU A 111 3.17 14.54 11.26
CA GLU A 111 3.39 14.93 12.65
C GLU A 111 2.05 15.20 13.31
N LYS A 112 1.79 14.55 14.45
CA LYS A 112 0.58 14.79 15.25
C LYS A 112 0.97 14.92 16.71
N ASN A 113 0.52 15.99 17.36
CA ASN A 113 0.84 16.29 18.76
C ASN A 113 2.36 16.32 19.06
N GLY A 114 3.18 16.76 18.11
CA GLY A 114 4.65 16.82 18.24
C GLY A 114 5.35 15.46 18.10
N ILE A 115 4.61 14.39 17.80
CA ILE A 115 5.15 13.05 17.50
C ILE A 115 5.20 12.88 15.99
N LYS A 116 6.37 12.49 15.47
CA LYS A 116 6.56 12.18 14.06
C LYS A 116 6.30 10.71 13.80
N TYR A 117 5.48 10.44 12.80
CA TYR A 117 5.11 9.10 12.37
C TYR A 117 5.63 8.86 10.96
N LYS A 118 5.90 7.59 10.66
CA LYS A 118 6.37 7.15 9.36
C LYS A 118 5.82 5.76 9.07
N GLN A 119 5.15 5.60 7.94
CA GLN A 119 4.54 4.32 7.55
C GLN A 119 4.67 4.10 6.04
N PRO A 120 4.93 2.85 5.60
CA PRO A 120 4.98 2.52 4.19
C PRO A 120 3.61 2.65 3.54
N ALA A 121 3.58 3.23 2.35
CA ALA A 121 2.36 3.49 1.60
C ALA A 121 2.52 3.17 0.11
N LYS A 122 1.39 2.80 -0.51
CA LYS A 122 1.23 2.87 -1.95
C LYS A 122 0.58 4.20 -2.31
N VAL A 123 1.31 5.09 -2.96
CA VAL A 123 0.79 6.33 -3.53
C VAL A 123 0.56 6.15 -5.03
N GLN A 124 -0.63 6.52 -5.51
CA GLN A 124 -1.01 6.49 -6.91
C GLN A 124 -1.56 7.86 -7.28
N VAL A 125 -0.99 8.47 -8.32
CA VAL A 125 -1.58 9.68 -8.92
C VAL A 125 -2.90 9.28 -9.56
N TYR A 126 -3.99 9.94 -9.17
CA TYR A 126 -5.24 9.82 -9.89
C TYR A 126 -5.43 11.07 -10.74
N TYR A 127 -5.80 10.84 -11.99
CA TYR A 127 -6.32 11.91 -12.81
C TYR A 127 -7.80 12.00 -12.48
N THR A 128 -8.20 13.05 -11.77
CA THR A 128 -9.56 13.58 -11.92
C THR A 128 -9.64 14.04 -13.37
N LEU A 129 -10.07 13.15 -14.26
CA LEU A 129 -10.49 13.54 -15.59
C LEU A 129 -11.99 13.69 -15.50
N ASP A 130 -12.44 14.91 -15.27
CA ASP A 130 -13.78 15.33 -15.66
C ASP A 130 -13.94 15.10 -17.19
N MET A 131 -15.16 14.84 -17.67
CA MET A 131 -15.50 14.83 -19.09
C MET A 131 -15.04 16.12 -19.81
N TYR A 132 -15.03 17.27 -19.12
CA TYR A 132 -14.50 18.54 -19.59
C TYR A 132 -12.96 18.57 -19.67
N ASP A 133 -12.25 17.87 -18.76
CA ASP A 133 -10.78 17.77 -18.80
C ASP A 133 -10.29 16.90 -19.97
N ILE A 134 -11.07 15.89 -20.34
CA ILE A 134 -10.81 15.09 -21.54
C ILE A 134 -10.92 15.97 -22.78
N GLU A 135 -11.95 16.83 -22.88
CA GLU A 135 -12.05 17.77 -24.00
C GLU A 135 -10.94 18.83 -23.99
N ALA A 136 -10.61 19.41 -22.83
CA ALA A 136 -9.54 20.41 -22.71
C ALA A 136 -8.16 19.84 -23.09
N LYS A 137 -7.84 18.63 -22.64
CA LYS A 137 -6.55 17.98 -22.96
C LYS A 137 -6.47 17.51 -24.42
N THR A 138 -7.59 17.08 -25.00
CA THR A 138 -7.59 16.55 -26.38
C THR A 138 -7.80 17.63 -27.44
N LYS A 139 -8.42 18.77 -27.10
CA LYS A 139 -8.73 19.86 -28.05
C LYS A 139 -7.94 21.14 -27.82
N MET A 140 -7.47 21.43 -26.59
CA MET A 140 -6.89 22.73 -26.24
C MET A 140 -5.41 22.67 -25.82
N ASP A 141 -4.79 21.48 -25.80
CA ASP A 141 -3.37 21.28 -25.48
C ASP A 141 -2.95 21.97 -24.16
N MET A 142 -3.88 22.04 -23.21
CA MET A 142 -3.66 22.62 -21.88
C MET A 142 -3.22 21.55 -20.89
N ASP A 143 -2.17 21.85 -20.12
CA ASP A 143 -1.75 21.04 -18.97
C ASP A 143 -2.76 21.28 -17.81
N VAL A 144 -3.70 20.35 -17.66
CA VAL A 144 -4.61 20.33 -16.50
C VAL A 144 -3.77 20.05 -15.25
N PRO A 145 -3.89 20.85 -14.17
CA PRO A 145 -3.11 20.64 -12.96
C PRO A 145 -3.37 19.23 -12.39
N LYS A 146 -2.30 18.43 -12.33
CA LYS A 146 -2.27 17.07 -11.79
C LYS A 146 -2.41 17.13 -10.27
N GLY A 147 -3.60 17.38 -9.74
CA GLY A 147 -3.75 17.78 -8.34
C GLY A 147 -3.84 16.65 -7.32
N GLY A 148 -4.45 15.52 -7.69
CA GLY A 148 -4.90 14.52 -6.73
C GLY A 148 -4.03 13.26 -6.67
N MET A 149 -3.75 12.79 -5.45
CA MET A 149 -3.15 11.47 -5.21
C MET A 149 -4.00 10.62 -4.28
N PHE A 150 -3.96 9.30 -4.50
CA PHE A 150 -4.46 8.34 -3.53
C PHE A 150 -3.27 7.73 -2.79
N ALA A 151 -3.30 7.77 -1.48
CA ALA A 151 -2.41 6.99 -0.64
C ALA A 151 -3.17 5.82 -0.03
N TYR A 152 -2.56 4.64 -0.07
CA TYR A 152 -3.06 3.44 0.57
C TYR A 152 -2.08 2.99 1.64
N MET A 153 -2.56 2.82 2.87
CA MET A 153 -1.76 2.46 4.03
C MET A 153 -2.47 1.39 4.85
N GLN A 154 -1.70 0.63 5.63
CA GLN A 154 -2.27 -0.28 6.63
C GLN A 154 -3.06 0.51 7.69
N ILE A 155 -4.19 -0.03 8.12
CA ILE A 155 -4.90 0.43 9.31
C ILE A 155 -4.18 -0.12 10.54
N ASN A 156 -3.56 0.76 11.31
CA ASN A 156 -2.93 0.48 12.59
C ASN A 156 -3.24 1.62 13.57
N ASP A 157 -2.70 1.54 14.79
CA ASP A 157 -3.01 2.54 15.81
C ASP A 157 -2.53 3.94 15.43
N ASP A 158 -1.43 4.06 14.69
CA ASP A 158 -0.90 5.34 14.22
C ASP A 158 -1.78 5.94 13.11
N THR A 159 -2.13 5.16 12.08
CA THR A 159 -2.91 5.65 10.94
C THR A 159 -4.37 5.93 11.32
N ARG A 160 -4.90 5.30 12.38
CA ARG A 160 -6.20 5.66 12.96
C ARG A 160 -6.23 7.04 13.60
N THR A 161 -5.07 7.61 13.92
CA THR A 161 -5.01 8.99 14.41
C THR A 161 -5.16 10.01 13.31
N LEU A 162 -5.04 9.64 12.03
CA LEU A 162 -5.14 10.60 10.93
C LEU A 162 -6.57 11.11 10.77
N GLU A 163 -6.68 12.40 10.49
CA GLU A 163 -7.92 13.10 10.24
C GLU A 163 -7.87 13.81 8.88
N ILE A 164 -9.04 14.24 8.41
CA ILE A 164 -9.12 15.18 7.28
C ILE A 164 -8.38 16.46 7.70
N ASP A 165 -7.76 17.14 6.74
CA ASP A 165 -6.88 18.32 6.91
C ASP A 165 -5.49 18.01 7.51
N ASP A 166 -5.21 16.79 7.97
CA ASP A 166 -3.84 16.38 8.29
C ASP A 166 -2.99 16.37 7.00
N THR A 167 -1.69 16.64 7.13
CA THR A 167 -0.79 16.75 5.97
C THR A 167 0.28 15.67 5.94
N PHE A 168 0.51 15.12 4.75
CA PHE A 168 1.69 14.30 4.45
C PHE A 168 2.76 15.10 3.72
N VAL A 169 4.02 14.72 3.95
CA VAL A 169 5.14 15.17 3.13
C VAL A 169 5.56 14.05 2.18
N ILE A 170 5.48 14.30 0.88
CA ILE A 170 5.87 13.34 -0.17
C ILE A 170 6.87 14.04 -1.09
N GLN A 171 8.11 13.54 -1.11
CA GLN A 171 9.21 14.12 -1.91
C GLN A 171 9.41 15.63 -1.68
N GLY A 172 9.20 16.10 -0.45
CA GLY A 172 9.33 17.52 -0.09
C GLY A 172 8.13 18.40 -0.43
N GLN A 173 7.11 17.87 -1.11
CA GLN A 173 5.84 18.57 -1.34
C GLN A 173 4.82 18.18 -0.27
N ARG A 174 4.10 19.16 0.26
CA ARG A 174 3.00 18.94 1.20
C ARG A 174 1.71 18.62 0.47
N TYR A 175 1.02 17.60 0.97
CA TYR A 175 -0.31 17.20 0.53
C TYR A 175 -1.24 17.11 1.73
N GLU A 176 -2.45 17.61 1.59
CA GLU A 176 -3.49 17.61 2.61
C GLU A 176 -4.45 16.45 2.35
N ILE A 177 -4.90 15.79 3.42
CA ILE A 177 -5.92 14.74 3.34
C ILE A 177 -7.28 15.39 3.14
N SER A 178 -7.82 15.32 1.91
CA SER A 178 -9.15 15.83 1.58
C SER A 178 -10.25 14.78 1.71
N GLY A 179 -9.89 13.50 1.82
CA GLY A 179 -10.87 12.43 2.02
C GLY A 179 -10.26 11.16 2.57
N MET A 180 -11.06 10.41 3.33
CA MET A 180 -10.67 9.14 3.93
C MET A 180 -11.73 8.08 3.64
N ASP A 181 -11.31 6.93 3.11
CA ASP A 181 -12.13 5.74 2.96
C ASP A 181 -11.54 4.60 3.78
N ASN A 182 -12.23 4.31 4.88
CA ASN A 182 -11.83 3.32 5.89
C ASN A 182 -12.70 2.06 5.79
N ILE A 183 -13.66 2.03 4.84
CA ILE A 183 -14.72 1.02 4.77
C ILE A 183 -14.35 -0.05 3.74
N THR A 184 -13.68 0.36 2.66
CA THR A 184 -13.26 -0.57 1.61
C THR A 184 -12.12 -1.43 2.16
N HIS A 185 -12.43 -2.66 2.58
CA HIS A 185 -11.48 -3.73 2.96
C HIS A 185 -11.04 -3.82 4.44
N THR A 186 -11.95 -3.60 5.40
CA THR A 186 -11.71 -3.89 6.84
C THR A 186 -12.33 -5.20 7.30
N ILE A 187 -11.54 -6.05 7.98
CA ILE A 187 -12.01 -7.22 8.72
C ILE A 187 -11.47 -7.08 10.15
N GLU A 188 -12.35 -7.00 11.15
CA GLU A 188 -11.97 -6.92 12.58
C GLU A 188 -11.06 -5.71 12.91
N GLY A 189 -11.18 -4.62 12.15
CA GLY A 189 -10.40 -3.39 12.35
C GLY A 189 -8.99 -3.42 11.75
N ILE A 190 -8.61 -4.52 11.09
CA ILE A 190 -7.39 -4.66 10.28
C ILE A 190 -7.80 -4.51 8.81
N GLY A 191 -7.05 -3.71 8.06
CA GLY A 191 -7.43 -3.41 6.68
C GLY A 191 -6.50 -2.40 6.02
N LEU A 192 -6.95 -1.92 4.88
CA LEU A 192 -6.28 -0.88 4.11
C LEU A 192 -7.12 0.40 4.19
N CYS A 193 -6.50 1.53 4.53
CA CYS A 193 -7.13 2.84 4.46
C CYS A 193 -6.72 3.53 3.17
N LYS A 194 -7.69 4.14 2.48
CA LYS A 194 -7.44 4.97 1.30
C LYS A 194 -7.61 6.43 1.67
N TYR A 195 -6.56 7.21 1.46
CA TYR A 195 -6.56 8.66 1.62
C TYR A 195 -6.60 9.33 0.24
N THR A 196 -7.45 10.34 0.11
CA THR A 196 -7.45 11.28 -1.01
C THR A 196 -6.62 12.48 -0.60
N LEU A 197 -5.61 12.79 -1.40
CA LEU A 197 -4.61 13.79 -1.11
C LEU A 197 -4.66 14.89 -2.17
N ASP A 198 -4.74 16.13 -1.72
CA ASP A 198 -4.68 17.32 -2.57
C ASP A 198 -3.40 18.12 -2.30
N ILE A 199 -2.83 18.69 -3.36
CA ILE A 199 -1.59 19.47 -3.24
C ILE A 199 -1.82 20.77 -2.48
N VAL A 200 -1.00 21.01 -1.45
CA VAL A 200 -0.97 22.29 -0.77
C VAL A 200 -0.10 23.25 -1.58
N VAL A 201 -0.75 24.13 -2.34
CA VAL A 201 -0.08 25.20 -3.07
C VAL A 201 0.08 26.38 -2.13
N ASN A 202 1.31 26.61 -1.64
CA ASN A 202 1.62 27.87 -0.99
C ASN A 202 1.51 28.98 -2.03
N ALA A 203 0.79 30.05 -1.71
CA ALA A 203 0.80 31.25 -2.54
C ALA A 203 2.27 31.70 -2.69
N PRO A 204 2.72 32.08 -3.90
CA PRO A 204 4.06 32.62 -4.05
C PRO A 204 4.20 33.78 -3.07
N ASP A 205 5.31 33.80 -2.33
CA ASP A 205 5.65 34.93 -1.48
C ASP A 205 5.46 36.17 -2.33
N LYS A 206 4.52 37.04 -1.94
CA LYS A 206 4.41 38.34 -2.58
C LYS A 206 5.73 39.01 -2.28
N GLU A 207 6.62 39.03 -3.26
CA GLU A 207 7.69 40.03 -3.31
C GLU A 207 6.96 41.36 -3.19
N THR A 208 6.91 41.91 -1.98
CA THR A 208 6.73 43.32 -1.77
C THR A 208 7.94 43.96 -2.41
N GLU A 209 7.90 44.13 -3.74
CA GLU A 209 8.57 45.23 -4.40
C GLU A 209 8.06 46.48 -3.68
N ASN A 210 8.79 46.90 -2.65
CA ASN A 210 8.78 48.28 -2.24
C ASN A 210 9.22 49.08 -3.47
N LYS A 211 8.26 49.46 -4.31
CA LYS A 211 8.42 50.60 -5.17
C LYS A 211 8.60 51.78 -4.23
N GLU A 212 9.86 52.09 -3.92
CA GLU A 212 10.23 53.43 -3.52
C GLU A 212 9.56 54.35 -4.54
N GLN A 213 8.52 55.07 -4.07
CA GLN A 213 7.99 56.19 -4.81
C GLN A 213 9.12 57.18 -4.92
N ASP A 214 9.85 57.13 -6.04
CA ASP A 214 10.68 58.25 -6.46
C ASP A 214 9.75 59.46 -6.53
N GLU A 215 9.91 60.34 -5.54
CA GLU A 215 9.30 61.65 -5.52
C GLU A 215 9.70 62.35 -6.82
N ASN A 216 8.71 62.48 -7.68
CA ASN A 216 8.76 63.14 -8.98
C ASN A 216 9.26 64.59 -8.82
N LYS A 217 10.59 64.76 -8.80
CA LYS A 217 11.28 66.05 -8.94
C LYS A 217 11.51 66.34 -10.42
N GLY A 218 10.60 67.14 -10.96
CA GLY A 218 10.96 68.21 -11.90
C GLY A 218 10.79 67.91 -13.39
N GLY A 219 10.44 68.97 -14.12
CA GLY A 219 10.17 69.02 -15.57
C GLY A 219 11.26 68.38 -16.46
N TRP A 220 11.07 68.28 -17.76
CA TRP A 220 10.88 69.39 -18.69
C TRP A 220 10.42 68.78 -20.03
N TRP A 221 9.41 69.36 -20.68
CA TRP A 221 9.26 69.28 -22.13
C TRP A 221 8.90 70.68 -22.63
N ASN A 222 9.88 71.32 -23.28
CA ASN A 222 9.68 72.25 -24.38
C ASN A 222 9.97 71.49 -25.67
#